data_AF-A0A7J4KHX2-F1
#
_entry.id   AF-A0A7J4KHX2-F1
#
_cell.length_a   1.000
_cell.length_b   1.000
_cell.length_c   1.000
_cell.angle_alpha   90.00
_cell.angle_beta   90.00
_cell.angle_gamma   90.00
#
_symmetry.space_group_name_H-M   'P 1'
#
loop_
_entity.id
_entity.type
_entity.pdbx_description
1 polymer ?
#
loop_
_entity_poly.entity_id
_entity_poly.type
_entity_poly.pdbx_seq_one_letter_code
_entity_poly.pdbx_strand_id
1 'polypeptide(L)'
;MSGYLYQNDLSSMKLAILASTRHDRMVREIASELGIPQIRLRKRMMDRFDMLLLENLPARYEQGMREREQAPRPGRELGAGIYTRAVPLILEDDMDAIAGKVRLMIAEGRPHEEAVEAGRAMIRELITR
;
A
#
# COMPACT_ATOMS: atom_id res chain seq x y z
N MET A 1 35.68 8.52 24.87
CA MET A 1 36.02 8.74 23.46
C MET A 1 35.07 7.91 22.60
N SER A 2 34.27 8.62 21.81
CA SER A 2 33.63 8.24 20.53
C SER A 2 33.38 6.74 20.25
N GLY A 3 32.15 6.30 20.51
CA GLY A 3 31.55 5.15 19.84
C GLY A 3 30.40 5.62 18.93
N TYR A 4 30.66 6.54 18.00
CA TYR A 4 29.67 6.90 16.98
C TYR A 4 29.50 5.71 16.04
N LEU A 5 28.57 4.81 16.38
CA LEU A 5 28.00 3.90 15.42
C LEU A 5 27.17 4.77 14.45
N TYR A 6 27.79 5.20 13.35
CA TYR A 6 27.04 5.73 12.21
C TYR A 6 26.18 4.58 11.71
N GLN A 7 24.96 4.48 12.24
CA GLN A 7 23.92 3.70 11.63
C GLN A 7 23.72 4.35 10.26
N ASN A 8 24.19 3.70 9.20
CA ASN A 8 24.19 4.30 7.86
C ASN A 8 22.78 4.76 7.53
N ASP A 9 22.59 6.07 7.40
CA ASP A 9 21.32 6.64 6.97
C ASP A 9 21.07 6.22 5.52
N LEU A 10 20.19 5.23 5.34
CA LEU A 10 19.84 4.70 4.01
C LEU A 10 18.80 5.57 3.30
N SER A 11 18.37 6.70 3.88
CA SER A 11 17.30 7.54 3.33
C SER A 11 17.57 7.97 1.88
N SER A 12 18.79 8.38 1.57
CA SER A 12 19.16 8.78 0.20
C SER A 12 19.08 7.61 -0.78
N MET A 13 19.49 6.41 -0.38
CA MET A 13 19.43 5.21 -1.22
C MET A 13 17.99 4.76 -1.45
N LYS A 14 17.17 4.73 -0.38
CA LYS A 14 15.74 4.42 -0.48
C LYS A 14 15.01 5.39 -1.41
N LEU A 15 15.32 6.68 -1.31
CA LEU A 15 14.76 7.70 -2.20
C LEU A 15 15.20 7.48 -3.65
N ALA A 16 16.49 7.18 -3.89
CA ALA A 16 16.99 6.89 -5.23
C ALA A 16 16.28 5.69 -5.88
N ILE A 17 16.03 4.62 -5.11
CA ILE A 17 15.24 3.46 -5.58
C ILE A 17 13.82 3.89 -5.97
N LEU A 18 13.12 4.60 -5.08
CA LEU A 18 11.73 5.04 -5.29
C LEU A 18 11.57 6.15 -6.35
N ALA A 19 12.66 6.81 -6.72
CA ALA A 19 12.71 7.79 -7.81
C ALA A 19 13.03 7.15 -9.17
N SER A 20 13.46 5.89 -9.20
CA SER A 20 13.69 5.18 -10.47
C SER A 20 12.39 5.00 -11.24
N THR A 21 12.46 4.97 -12.57
CA THR A 21 11.29 5.03 -13.47
C THR A 21 10.23 3.97 -13.16
N ARG A 22 10.64 2.73 -12.86
CA ARG A 22 9.70 1.62 -12.60
C ARG A 22 9.01 1.79 -11.26
N HIS A 23 9.74 2.18 -10.22
CA HIS A 23 9.19 2.45 -8.90
C HIS A 23 8.32 3.71 -8.88
N ASP A 24 8.72 4.78 -9.56
CA ASP A 24 7.93 6.02 -9.68
C ASP A 24 6.57 5.72 -10.32
N ARG A 25 6.53 4.92 -11.40
CA ARG A 25 5.27 4.50 -12.02
C ARG A 25 4.37 3.76 -11.03
N MET A 26 4.88 2.74 -10.35
CA MET A 26 4.13 1.98 -9.35
C MET A 26 3.61 2.89 -8.22
N VAL A 27 4.44 3.78 -7.70
CA VAL A 27 4.04 4.75 -6.67
C VAL A 27 2.93 5.66 -7.17
N ARG A 28 3.00 6.14 -8.42
CA ARG A 28 1.95 6.97 -9.03
C ARG A 28 0.63 6.24 -9.16
N GLU A 29 0.65 4.99 -9.61
CA GLU A 29 -0.55 4.17 -9.76
C GLU A 29 -1.22 3.94 -8.41
N ILE A 30 -0.47 3.50 -7.40
CA ILE A 30 -0.99 3.28 -6.05
C ILE A 30 -1.51 4.58 -5.44
N ALA A 31 -0.74 5.68 -5.57
CA ALA A 31 -1.13 6.99 -5.08
C ALA A 31 -2.43 7.48 -5.73
N SER A 32 -2.59 7.26 -7.03
CA SER A 32 -3.80 7.61 -7.79
C SER A 32 -4.99 6.76 -7.35
N GLU A 33 -4.81 5.44 -7.25
CA GLU A 33 -5.86 4.51 -6.83
C GLU A 33 -6.38 4.81 -5.42
N LEU A 34 -5.46 5.12 -4.49
CA LEU A 34 -5.81 5.41 -3.12
C LEU A 34 -6.14 6.89 -2.87
N GLY A 35 -5.92 7.79 -3.83
CA GLY A 35 -6.08 9.23 -3.64
C GLY A 35 -5.12 9.81 -2.59
N ILE A 36 -3.87 9.35 -2.56
CA ILE A 36 -2.82 9.77 -1.61
C ILE A 36 -1.77 10.62 -2.35
N PRO A 37 -1.24 11.71 -1.77
CA PRO A 37 -0.11 12.42 -2.36
C PRO A 37 1.12 11.50 -2.48
N GLN A 38 1.72 11.41 -3.67
CA GLN A 38 2.87 10.53 -3.94
C GLN A 38 4.03 10.71 -2.95
N ILE A 39 4.28 11.96 -2.52
CA ILE A 39 5.34 12.27 -1.54
C ILE A 39 5.07 11.61 -0.17
N ARG A 40 3.80 11.56 0.27
CA ARG A 40 3.43 10.90 1.52
C ARG A 40 3.58 9.39 1.41
N LEU A 41 3.16 8.82 0.28
CA LEU A 41 3.33 7.39 0.02
C LEU A 41 4.82 7.02 0.01
N ARG A 42 5.67 7.76 -0.70
CA ARG A 42 7.14 7.55 -0.71
C ARG A 42 7.71 7.60 0.70
N LYS A 43 7.37 8.63 1.48
CA LYS A 43 7.83 8.76 2.85
C LYS A 43 7.43 7.54 3.68
N ARG A 44 6.17 7.12 3.62
CA ARG A 44 5.68 5.92 4.32
C ARG A 44 6.46 4.66 3.94
N MET A 45 6.75 4.48 2.65
CA MET A 45 7.53 3.35 2.16
C MET A 45 8.98 3.41 2.64
N MET A 46 9.61 4.59 2.63
CA MET A 46 10.96 4.78 3.16
C MET A 46 11.04 4.48 4.67
N ASP A 47 10.04 4.90 5.44
CA ASP A 47 9.99 4.73 6.89
C ASP A 47 9.75 3.26 7.29
N ARG A 48 9.02 2.49 6.47
CA ARG A 48 8.53 1.15 6.84
C ARG A 48 9.25 0.00 6.15
N PHE A 49 9.80 0.21 4.97
CA PHE A 49 10.37 -0.87 4.15
C PHE A 49 11.89 -0.89 4.25
N ASP A 50 12.47 -2.09 4.31
CA ASP A 50 13.90 -2.29 4.16
C ASP A 50 14.34 -2.18 2.69
N MET A 51 15.66 -2.22 2.47
CA MET A 51 16.23 -2.12 1.12
C MET A 51 15.80 -3.26 0.21
N LEU A 52 15.84 -4.50 0.71
CA LEU A 52 15.56 -5.69 -0.09
C LEU A 52 14.11 -5.69 -0.59
N LEU A 53 13.18 -5.28 0.26
CA LEU A 53 11.78 -5.11 -0.11
C LEU A 53 11.66 -4.01 -1.17
N LEU A 54 12.21 -2.82 -0.90
CA LEU A 54 12.12 -1.67 -1.81
C LEU A 54 12.63 -2.00 -3.21
N GLU A 55 13.78 -2.67 -3.33
CA GLU A 55 14.35 -3.08 -4.62
C GLU A 55 13.41 -3.99 -5.43
N ASN A 56 12.68 -4.88 -4.75
CA ASN A 56 11.82 -5.88 -5.36
C ASN A 56 10.36 -5.44 -5.55
N LEU A 57 9.97 -4.27 -5.03
CA LEU A 57 8.57 -3.85 -4.99
C LEU A 57 7.84 -3.86 -6.35
N PRO A 58 8.42 -3.35 -7.46
CA PRO A 58 7.68 -3.32 -8.72
C PRO A 58 7.33 -4.71 -9.24
N ALA A 59 8.25 -5.67 -9.12
CA ALA A 59 7.99 -7.05 -9.51
C ALA A 59 6.90 -7.68 -8.66
N ARG A 60 6.92 -7.43 -7.34
CA ARG A 60 5.87 -7.88 -6.41
C ARG A 60 4.52 -7.27 -6.75
N TYR A 61 4.49 -5.96 -7.00
CA TYR A 61 3.26 -5.23 -7.35
C TYR A 61 2.66 -5.74 -8.66
N GLU A 62 3.47 -5.91 -9.70
CA GLU A 62 3.01 -6.45 -10.98
C GLU A 62 2.44 -7.87 -10.83
N GLN A 63 3.08 -8.71 -10.01
CA GLN A 63 2.56 -10.04 -9.70
C GLN A 63 1.25 -9.97 -8.91
N GLY A 64 1.17 -9.13 -7.89
CA GLY A 64 -0.04 -8.91 -7.11
C GLY A 64 -1.20 -8.36 -7.95
N MET A 65 -0.92 -7.53 -8.95
CA MET A 65 -1.91 -7.04 -9.91
C MET A 65 -2.48 -8.17 -10.78
N ARG A 66 -1.66 -9.14 -11.19
CA ARG A 66 -2.13 -10.34 -11.92
C ARG A 66 -3.02 -11.23 -11.04
N GLU A 67 -2.67 -11.36 -9.77
CA GLU A 67 -3.42 -12.18 -8.81
C GLU A 67 -4.73 -11.52 -8.36
N ARG A 68 -4.83 -10.18 -8.43
CA ARG A 68 -6.00 -9.40 -8.00
C ARG A 68 -7.32 -9.89 -8.58
N GLU A 69 -7.32 -10.33 -9.84
CA GLU A 69 -8.55 -10.76 -10.52
C GLU A 69 -9.18 -12.02 -9.90
N GLN A 70 -8.35 -12.85 -9.24
CA GLN A 70 -8.76 -14.10 -8.60
C GLN A 70 -9.28 -13.91 -7.17
N ALA A 71 -9.13 -12.70 -6.61
CA ALA A 71 -9.54 -12.42 -5.24
C ALA A 71 -11.07 -12.28 -5.12
N PRO A 72 -11.67 -12.74 -4.00
CA PRO A 72 -13.08 -12.53 -3.73
C PRO A 72 -13.40 -11.04 -3.51
N ARG A 73 -14.62 -10.64 -3.86
CA ARG A 73 -15.13 -9.30 -3.51
C ARG A 73 -15.49 -9.25 -2.01
N PRO A 74 -15.35 -8.08 -1.34
CA PRO A 74 -14.84 -6.80 -1.86
C PRO A 74 -13.29 -6.70 -1.85
N GLY A 75 -12.57 -7.72 -1.38
CA GLY A 75 -11.11 -7.71 -1.25
C GLY A 75 -10.38 -7.40 -2.57
N ARG A 76 -10.92 -7.86 -3.70
CA ARG A 76 -10.45 -7.49 -5.04
C ARG A 76 -10.46 -5.97 -5.27
N GLU A 77 -11.54 -5.28 -4.93
CA GLU A 77 -11.70 -3.85 -5.24
C GLU A 77 -10.94 -2.96 -4.26
N LEU A 78 -10.81 -3.43 -3.02
CA LEU A 78 -9.98 -2.82 -1.98
C LEU A 78 -8.48 -3.02 -2.22
N GLY A 79 -8.09 -3.92 -3.12
CA GLY A 79 -6.68 -4.24 -3.38
C GLY A 79 -6.04 -5.00 -2.21
N ALA A 80 -6.79 -5.85 -1.52
CA ALA A 80 -6.36 -6.53 -0.30
C ALA A 80 -4.99 -7.22 -0.44
N GLY A 81 -4.85 -8.15 -1.39
CA GLY A 81 -3.58 -8.84 -1.63
C GLY A 81 -2.45 -7.90 -2.07
N ILE A 82 -2.77 -6.78 -2.72
CA ILE A 82 -1.77 -5.80 -3.14
C ILE A 82 -1.22 -5.06 -1.93
N TYR A 83 -2.09 -4.50 -1.08
CA TYR A 83 -1.67 -3.59 0.00
C TYR A 83 -1.27 -4.28 1.30
N THR A 84 -1.47 -5.60 1.41
CA THR A 84 -1.00 -6.40 2.55
C THR A 84 0.19 -7.29 2.21
N ARG A 85 0.24 -7.89 1.01
CA ARG A 85 1.28 -8.86 0.64
C ARG A 85 2.24 -8.33 -0.42
N ALA A 86 1.74 -7.86 -1.56
CA ALA A 86 2.60 -7.43 -2.66
C ALA A 86 3.43 -6.20 -2.28
N VAL A 87 2.75 -5.18 -1.77
CA VAL A 87 3.28 -3.91 -1.25
C VAL A 87 2.67 -3.70 0.14
N PRO A 88 3.33 -4.14 1.23
CA PRO A 88 2.72 -4.25 2.56
C PRO A 88 2.54 -2.88 3.25
N LEU A 89 1.66 -2.04 2.70
CA LEU A 89 1.36 -0.69 3.19
C LEU A 89 0.51 -0.72 4.46
N ILE A 90 -0.32 -1.75 4.61
CA ILE A 90 -1.15 -2.01 5.79
C ILE A 90 -1.04 -3.47 6.22
N LEU A 91 -1.44 -3.78 7.45
CA LEU A 91 -1.44 -5.14 7.98
C LEU A 91 -2.64 -5.93 7.45
N GLU A 92 -2.53 -7.27 7.45
CA GLU A 92 -3.63 -8.16 7.06
C GLU A 92 -4.85 -7.98 7.97
N ASP A 93 -4.65 -7.92 9.28
CA ASP A 93 -5.73 -7.72 10.25
C ASP A 93 -6.50 -6.41 10.02
N ASP A 94 -5.79 -5.33 9.68
CA ASP A 94 -6.41 -4.03 9.36
C ASP A 94 -7.25 -4.12 8.08
N MET A 95 -6.71 -4.78 7.04
CA MET A 95 -7.43 -5.00 5.78
C MET A 95 -8.66 -5.89 5.98
N ASP A 96 -8.56 -6.94 6.80
CA ASP A 96 -9.67 -7.84 7.10
C ASP A 96 -10.78 -7.13 7.87
N ALA A 97 -10.42 -6.27 8.83
CA ALA A 97 -11.36 -5.42 9.55
C ALA A 97 -12.06 -4.45 8.59
N ILE A 98 -11.33 -3.80 7.67
CA ILE A 98 -11.91 -2.92 6.64
C ILE A 98 -12.85 -3.70 5.73
N ALA A 99 -12.42 -4.85 5.20
CA ALA A 99 -13.24 -5.69 4.32
C ALA A 99 -14.48 -6.23 5.05
N GLY A 100 -14.38 -6.51 6.36
CA GLY A 100 -15.53 -6.83 7.21
C GLY A 100 -16.55 -5.69 7.28
N LYS A 101 -16.09 -4.46 7.53
CA LYS A 101 -16.96 -3.27 7.55
C LYS A 101 -17.63 -3.02 6.19
N VAL A 102 -16.89 -3.17 5.09
CA VAL A 102 -17.45 -3.01 3.73
C VAL A 102 -18.53 -4.05 3.47
N ARG A 103 -18.30 -5.33 3.84
CA ARG A 103 -19.31 -6.38 3.74
C ARG A 103 -20.57 -6.07 4.54
N LEU A 104 -20.42 -5.53 5.75
CA LEU A 104 -21.55 -5.11 6.58
C LEU A 104 -22.35 -3.99 5.91
N MET A 105 -21.69 -2.94 5.40
CA MET A 105 -22.37 -1.84 4.69
C MET A 105 -23.19 -2.35 3.49
N ILE A 106 -22.64 -3.29 2.73
CA ILE A 106 -23.34 -3.91 1.59
C ILE A 106 -24.56 -4.70 2.09
N ALA A 107 -24.41 -5.48 3.17
CA ALA A 107 -25.50 -6.25 3.76
C ALA A 107 -26.63 -5.36 4.31
N GLU A 108 -26.29 -4.16 4.79
CA GLU A 108 -27.23 -3.13 5.24
C GLU A 108 -27.91 -2.37 4.09
N GLY A 109 -27.60 -2.72 2.83
CA GLY A 109 -28.26 -2.17 1.64
C GLY A 109 -27.55 -0.97 1.02
N ARG A 110 -26.33 -0.63 1.46
CA ARG A 110 -25.54 0.42 0.82
C ARG A 110 -25.09 -0.03 -0.58
N PRO A 111 -25.09 0.86 -1.59
CA PRO A 111 -24.54 0.53 -2.90
C PRO A 111 -23.09 0.04 -2.81
N HIS A 112 -22.78 -1.00 -3.58
CA HIS A 112 -21.48 -1.67 -3.56
C HIS A 112 -20.31 -0.70 -3.78
N GLU A 113 -20.43 0.18 -4.78
CA GLU A 113 -19.40 1.17 -5.10
C GLU A 113 -19.14 2.14 -3.95
N GLU A 114 -20.19 2.63 -3.30
CA GLU A 114 -20.06 3.51 -2.14
C GLU A 114 -19.42 2.82 -0.94
N ALA A 115 -19.76 1.56 -0.70
CA ALA A 115 -19.16 0.78 0.37
C ALA A 115 -17.66 0.54 0.12
N VAL A 116 -17.29 0.24 -1.13
CA VAL A 116 -15.88 0.10 -1.55
C VAL A 116 -15.12 1.41 -1.40
N GLU A 117 -15.69 2.54 -1.84
CA GLU A 117 -15.06 3.85 -1.68
C GLU A 117 -14.89 4.26 -0.21
N ALA A 118 -15.85 3.92 0.66
CA ALA A 118 -15.67 4.06 2.10
C ALA A 118 -14.52 3.19 2.64
N GLY A 119 -14.37 1.97 2.13
CA GLY A 119 -13.23 1.10 2.42
C GLY A 119 -11.89 1.71 1.99
N ARG A 120 -11.82 2.26 0.78
CA ARG A 120 -10.63 2.95 0.26
C ARG A 120 -10.27 4.18 1.09
N ALA A 121 -11.27 4.91 1.58
CA ALA A 121 -11.05 6.02 2.50
C ALA A 121 -10.42 5.56 3.83
N MET A 122 -10.86 4.43 4.38
CA MET A 122 -10.25 3.83 5.58
C MET A 122 -8.80 3.39 5.34
N ILE A 123 -8.51 2.77 4.18
CA ILE A 123 -7.13 2.41 3.79
C ILE A 123 -6.25 3.66 3.69
N ARG A 124 -6.74 4.71 3.03
CA ARG A 124 -6.05 6.00 2.89
C ARG A 124 -5.69 6.59 4.26
N GLU A 125 -6.63 6.57 5.20
CA GLU A 125 -6.41 7.09 6.55
C GLU A 125 -5.28 6.33 7.26
N LEU A 126 -5.26 4.99 7.19
CA LEU A 126 -4.21 4.17 7.80
C LEU A 126 -2.81 4.43 7.22
N ILE A 127 -2.72 4.70 5.92
CA ILE A 127 -1.43 4.95 5.26
C ILE A 127 -0.92 6.37 5.55
N THR A 128 -1.81 7.33 5.72
CA THR A 128 -1.48 8.75 5.88
C THR A 128 -1.33 9.22 7.33
N ARG A 129 -1.67 8.36 8.30
CA ARG A 129 -1.40 8.52 9.72
C ARG A 129 0.05 8.18 10.08
#